data_AF-A0A9W6Z398-F1
#
_entry.id   AF-A0A9W6Z398-F1
#
_cell.length_a   1.000
_cell.length_b   1.000
_cell.length_c   1.000
_cell.angle_alpha   90.00
_cell.angle_beta   90.00
_cell.angle_gamma   90.00
#
_symmetry.space_group_name_H-M   'P 1'
#
loop_
_entity.id
_entity.type
_entity.pdbx_description
1 polymer ?
#
loop_
_entity_poly.entity_id
_entity_poly.type
_entity_poly.pdbx_seq_one_letter_code
_entity_poly.pdbx_strand_id
1 'polypeptide(L)'
;MKESMYSKPRDLLQRELQTDLSFVDFIDPNMESFCKQFGINIPNRETNLAMGLITSRLWKAGLGTVCALYAPQIISLTTGAISVTQAIPGFVYKKVIPAALVATIIGVPAYYLYKDAPHAYQRNVVKKIKKRLDNVDYQHKNSSRIAREVRKVLHYPSREVNNQLNTKVQDVYTQRSKILKELANIETSMVFYKELDQKSEHQKTRVIDIKL
;
A
#
# COMPACT_ATOMS: atom_id res chain seq x y z
N MET A 1 20.32 -2.94 25.91
CA MET A 1 20.61 -1.60 25.33
C MET A 1 20.52 -1.57 23.79
N LYS A 2 19.71 -2.43 23.14
CA LYS A 2 19.58 -2.49 21.66
C LYS A 2 18.17 -2.13 21.16
N GLU A 3 17.20 -1.96 22.06
CA GLU A 3 15.78 -1.75 21.72
C GLU A 3 15.40 -0.27 21.49
N SER A 4 16.19 0.69 21.95
CA SER A 4 15.90 2.13 21.75
C SER A 4 16.23 2.63 20.34
N MET A 5 17.03 1.87 19.58
CA MET A 5 17.59 2.30 18.29
C MET A 5 16.61 2.20 17.11
N TYR A 6 15.38 1.73 17.34
CA TYR A 6 14.35 1.53 16.31
C TYR A 6 12.99 2.11 16.70
N SER A 7 12.97 3.16 17.53
CA SER A 7 11.72 3.79 17.99
C SER A 7 11.11 4.76 16.99
N LYS A 8 11.87 5.23 15.99
CA LYS A 8 11.38 6.26 15.07
C LYS A 8 10.72 5.59 13.85
N PRO A 9 9.50 6.00 13.47
CA PRO A 9 8.79 5.43 12.33
C PRO A 9 9.57 5.57 11.01
N ARG A 10 10.41 6.60 10.89
CA ARG A 10 11.30 6.81 9.75
C ARG A 10 12.34 5.68 9.58
N ASP A 11 12.85 5.13 10.70
CA ASP A 11 13.92 4.13 10.69
C ASP A 11 13.33 2.74 10.32
N LEU A 12 12.05 2.50 10.65
CA LEU A 12 11.29 1.32 10.23
C LEU A 12 11.00 1.35 8.72
N LEU A 13 10.54 2.50 8.20
CA LEU A 13 10.28 2.70 6.78
C LEU A 13 11.56 2.53 5.95
N GLN A 14 12.70 3.04 6.42
CA GLN A 14 13.98 2.91 5.73
C GLN A 14 14.44 1.45 5.60
N ARG A 15 14.04 0.57 6.54
CA ARG A 15 14.35 -0.86 6.50
C ARG A 15 13.43 -1.62 5.54
N GLU A 16 12.13 -1.31 5.54
CA GLU A 16 11.18 -1.92 4.60
C GLU A 16 11.39 -1.44 3.15
N LEU A 17 11.92 -0.23 2.98
CA LEU A 17 12.21 0.38 1.69
C LEU A 17 13.60 0.07 1.15
N GLN A 18 14.30 -0.98 1.64
CA GLN A 18 15.47 -1.49 0.93
C GLN A 18 15.06 -1.90 -0.49
N THR A 19 15.28 -0.99 -1.43
CA THR A 19 15.06 -1.23 -2.85
C THR A 19 16.36 -1.73 -3.43
N ASP A 20 16.33 -2.93 -3.99
CA ASP A 20 17.44 -3.43 -4.80
C ASP A 20 17.68 -2.47 -5.96
N LEU A 21 18.91 -1.97 -6.03
CA LEU A 21 19.37 -1.10 -7.10
C LEU A 21 19.53 -1.97 -8.34
N SER A 22 18.77 -1.64 -9.38
CA SER A 22 18.90 -2.30 -10.68
C SER A 22 19.57 -1.36 -11.67
N PHE A 23 20.38 -1.92 -12.58
CA PHE A 23 21.00 -1.15 -13.66
C PHE A 23 19.98 -0.38 -14.52
N VAL A 24 18.75 -0.89 -14.61
CA VAL A 24 17.65 -0.28 -15.35
C VAL A 24 17.15 1.00 -14.68
N ASP A 25 17.38 1.20 -13.38
CA ASP A 25 16.98 2.43 -12.69
C ASP A 25 17.78 3.66 -13.16
N PHE A 26 18.99 3.45 -13.72
CA PHE A 26 19.86 4.50 -14.26
C PHE A 26 19.55 4.87 -15.72
N ILE A 27 18.73 4.07 -16.40
CA ILE A 27 18.39 4.30 -17.80
C ILE A 27 17.05 5.02 -17.84
N ASP A 28 17.03 6.23 -18.40
CA ASP A 28 15.78 6.91 -18.72
C ASP A 28 15.21 6.39 -20.05
N PRO A 29 14.01 5.77 -20.08
CA PRO A 29 13.36 5.43 -21.34
C PRO A 29 12.94 6.66 -22.17
N ASN A 30 12.96 7.87 -21.60
CA ASN A 30 12.71 9.11 -22.33
C ASN A 30 13.94 9.52 -23.17
N MET A 31 14.11 8.83 -24.30
CA MET A 31 15.20 9.06 -25.25
C MET A 31 15.07 10.40 -26.00
N GLU A 32 13.94 11.09 -25.86
CA GLU A 32 13.68 12.37 -26.51
C GLU A 32 14.58 13.49 -25.97
N SER A 33 14.78 13.56 -24.65
CA SER A 33 15.68 14.54 -24.03
C SER A 33 17.14 14.28 -24.41
N PHE A 34 17.53 13.00 -24.49
CA PHE A 34 18.86 12.59 -24.95
C PHE A 34 19.09 13.00 -26.41
N CYS A 35 18.16 12.65 -27.30
CA CYS A 35 18.24 13.02 -28.71
C CYS A 35 18.29 14.54 -28.90
N LYS A 36 17.45 15.32 -28.20
CA LYS A 36 17.49 16.80 -28.23
C LYS A 36 18.84 17.37 -27.77
N GLN A 37 19.44 16.81 -26.72
CA GLN A 37 20.73 17.26 -26.18
C GLN A 37 21.90 17.01 -27.15
N PHE A 38 21.82 15.94 -27.96
CA PHE A 38 22.79 15.63 -29.01
C PHE A 38 22.44 16.27 -30.36
N GLY A 39 21.44 17.16 -30.43
CA GLY A 39 21.00 17.80 -31.68
C GLY A 39 20.33 16.83 -32.66
N ILE A 40 20.00 15.62 -32.21
CA ILE A 40 19.25 14.62 -32.97
C ILE A 40 17.77 14.96 -32.81
N ASN A 41 17.21 15.66 -33.80
CA ASN A 41 15.80 15.98 -33.79
C ASN A 41 14.99 14.71 -34.10
N ILE A 42 14.29 14.15 -33.11
CA ILE A 42 13.38 13.02 -33.34
C ILE A 42 12.23 13.55 -34.20
N PRO A 43 12.06 13.06 -35.43
CA PRO A 43 11.03 13.56 -36.32
C PRO A 43 9.61 13.34 -35.73
N ASN A 44 8.76 14.36 -35.84
CA ASN A 44 7.38 14.32 -35.36
C ASN A 44 6.55 13.19 -36.03
N ARG A 45 5.36 12.91 -35.48
CA ARG A 45 4.47 11.79 -35.85
C ARG A 45 4.16 11.64 -37.35
N GLU A 46 4.30 12.68 -38.17
CA GLU A 46 4.10 12.63 -39.62
C GLU A 46 5.34 12.16 -40.40
N THR A 47 6.55 12.39 -39.88
CA THR A 47 7.82 11.86 -40.44
C THR A 47 8.14 10.44 -39.94
N ASN A 48 7.43 9.97 -38.90
CA ASN A 48 7.51 8.61 -38.35
C ASN A 48 7.03 7.50 -39.29
N LEU A 49 6.22 7.79 -40.30
CA LEU A 49 5.77 6.79 -41.27
C LEU A 49 6.88 6.46 -42.28
N ALA A 50 7.55 7.49 -42.80
CA ALA A 50 8.71 7.33 -43.68
C ALA A 50 9.90 6.75 -42.91
N MET A 51 10.20 7.24 -41.71
CA MET A 51 11.24 6.64 -40.86
C MET A 51 10.89 5.23 -40.41
N GLY A 52 9.64 4.93 -40.04
CA GLY A 52 9.22 3.59 -39.58
C GLY A 52 9.40 2.50 -40.65
N LEU A 53 9.22 2.89 -41.92
CA LEU A 53 9.50 2.02 -43.07
C LEU A 53 11.01 1.85 -43.32
N ILE A 54 11.81 2.87 -43.01
CA ILE A 54 13.28 2.80 -43.11
C ILE A 54 13.86 2.00 -41.93
N THR A 55 13.40 2.23 -40.69
CA THR A 55 13.89 1.58 -39.47
C THR A 55 13.51 0.11 -39.36
N SER A 56 12.31 -0.29 -39.83
CA SER A 56 11.93 -1.70 -39.93
C SER A 56 12.77 -2.49 -40.95
N ARG A 57 13.28 -1.81 -41.99
CA ARG A 57 14.29 -2.37 -42.90
C ARG A 57 15.69 -2.39 -42.28
N LEU A 58 16.04 -1.38 -41.47
CA LEU A 58 17.32 -1.31 -40.74
C LEU A 58 17.47 -2.40 -39.68
N TRP A 59 16.41 -2.72 -38.91
CA TRP A 59 16.45 -3.78 -37.89
C TRP A 59 16.63 -5.18 -38.50
N LYS A 60 16.12 -5.39 -39.72
CA LYS A 60 16.28 -6.65 -40.47
C LYS A 60 17.64 -6.80 -41.16
N ALA A 61 18.37 -5.70 -41.41
CA ALA A 61 19.61 -5.70 -42.19
C ALA A 61 20.90 -5.75 -41.36
N GLY A 62 20.81 -5.68 -40.02
CA GLY A 62 21.94 -5.81 -39.11
C GLY A 62 22.85 -4.59 -39.04
N LEU A 63 23.42 -4.34 -37.85
CA LEU A 63 24.20 -3.13 -37.51
C LEU A 63 25.35 -2.80 -38.47
N GLY A 64 25.94 -3.79 -39.15
CA GLY A 64 27.06 -3.61 -40.06
C GLY A 64 26.72 -2.93 -41.40
N THR A 65 25.50 -3.12 -41.91
CA THR A 65 25.09 -2.56 -43.22
C THR A 65 24.64 -1.10 -43.11
N VAL A 66 24.24 -0.67 -41.91
CA VAL A 66 23.73 0.67 -41.63
C VAL A 66 24.85 1.71 -41.69
N CYS A 67 26.03 1.42 -41.12
CA CYS A 67 27.16 2.35 -41.15
C CYS A 67 27.75 2.50 -42.56
N ALA A 68 27.80 1.42 -43.34
CA ALA A 68 28.41 1.43 -44.67
C ALA A 68 27.60 2.24 -45.69
N LEU A 69 26.26 2.17 -45.63
CA LEU A 69 25.39 2.81 -46.61
C LEU A 69 25.03 4.27 -46.26
N TYR A 70 25.05 4.64 -44.98
CA TYR A 70 24.51 5.93 -44.53
C TYR A 70 25.51 6.89 -43.89
N ALA A 71 26.76 6.46 -43.58
CA ALA A 71 27.82 7.40 -43.20
C ALA A 71 28.03 8.55 -44.22
N PRO A 72 27.95 8.33 -45.55
CA PRO A 72 28.11 9.43 -46.52
C PRO A 72 26.95 10.42 -46.52
N GLN A 73 25.73 9.95 -46.21
CA GLN A 73 24.51 10.77 -46.32
C GLN A 73 24.34 11.72 -45.14
N ILE A 74 24.76 11.31 -43.93
CA ILE A 74 24.72 12.17 -42.75
C ILE A 74 25.73 13.32 -42.86
N ILE A 75 26.92 13.07 -43.43
CA ILE A 75 27.96 14.09 -43.66
C ILE A 75 27.55 15.08 -44.76
N SER A 76 26.83 14.60 -45.78
CA SER A 76 26.33 15.44 -46.88
C SER A 76 25.25 16.42 -46.39
N LEU A 77 24.36 15.99 -45.50
CA LEU A 77 23.26 16.82 -45.00
C LEU A 77 23.74 17.95 -44.07
N THR A 78 24.84 17.74 -43.34
CA THR A 78 25.36 18.74 -42.40
C THR A 78 26.34 19.73 -43.04
N THR A 79 26.97 19.38 -44.16
CA THR A 79 28.06 20.18 -44.76
C THR A 79 27.73 20.72 -46.16
N GLY A 80 26.58 20.39 -46.75
CA GLY A 80 26.14 20.91 -48.05
C GLY A 80 27.02 20.51 -49.25
N ALA A 81 27.90 19.51 -49.10
CA ALA A 81 28.78 19.03 -50.15
C ALA A 81 28.18 17.80 -50.85
N ILE A 82 28.16 17.86 -52.18
CA ILE A 82 27.75 16.77 -53.07
C ILE A 82 28.89 15.73 -53.09
N SER A 83 28.55 14.46 -52.82
CA SER A 83 29.34 13.27 -53.14
C SER A 83 30.78 13.20 -52.63
N VAL A 84 30.97 12.88 -51.34
CA VAL A 84 32.30 12.48 -50.81
C VAL A 84 32.44 10.96 -50.71
N THR A 85 32.12 10.22 -51.78
CA THR A 85 32.55 8.82 -51.91
C THR A 85 33.83 8.67 -52.75
N GLN A 86 34.24 9.72 -53.47
CA GLN A 86 35.44 9.69 -54.33
C GLN A 86 36.60 10.57 -53.84
N ALA A 87 36.39 11.35 -52.77
CA ALA A 87 37.37 12.34 -52.29
C ALA A 87 37.83 12.11 -50.83
N ILE A 88 37.72 10.89 -50.31
CA ILE A 88 38.22 10.55 -48.97
C ILE A 88 39.58 9.83 -49.09
N PRO A 89 40.69 10.42 -48.64
CA PRO A 89 41.98 9.74 -48.60
C PRO A 89 41.88 8.43 -47.80
N GLY A 90 42.54 7.35 -48.25
CA GLY A 90 42.51 6.04 -47.58
C GLY A 90 42.93 6.05 -46.10
N PHE A 91 43.60 7.11 -45.64
CA PHE A 91 43.91 7.39 -44.25
C PHE A 91 42.66 7.63 -43.37
N VAL A 92 41.66 8.34 -43.89
CA VAL A 92 40.44 8.69 -43.15
C VAL A 92 39.59 7.44 -42.92
N TYR A 93 39.45 6.58 -43.94
CA TYR A 93 38.70 5.32 -43.80
C TYR A 93 39.36 4.35 -42.81
N LYS A 94 40.69 4.21 -42.86
CA LYS A 94 41.41 3.24 -42.03
C LYS A 94 41.64 3.69 -40.59
N LYS A 95 41.70 5.00 -40.31
CA LYS A 95 42.06 5.51 -38.97
C LYS A 95 41.01 6.42 -38.34
N VAL A 96 40.39 7.32 -39.09
CA VAL A 96 39.49 8.33 -38.53
C VAL A 96 38.10 7.76 -38.27
N ILE A 97 37.55 6.99 -39.21
CA ILE A 97 36.22 6.36 -39.05
C ILE A 97 36.17 5.41 -37.84
N PRO A 98 37.10 4.43 -37.67
CA PRO A 98 37.06 3.56 -36.50
C PRO A 98 37.32 4.30 -35.19
N ALA A 99 38.21 5.31 -35.17
CA ALA A 99 38.44 6.13 -33.98
C ALA A 99 37.22 6.97 -33.59
N ALA A 100 36.52 7.56 -34.56
CA ALA A 100 35.28 8.29 -34.32
C ALA A 100 34.15 7.35 -33.84
N LEU A 101 34.05 6.14 -34.42
CA LEU A 101 33.12 5.11 -33.95
C LEU A 101 33.40 4.73 -32.50
N VAL A 102 34.64 4.42 -32.15
CA VAL A 102 35.01 4.08 -30.76
C VAL A 102 34.74 5.25 -29.81
N ALA A 103 35.07 6.48 -30.21
CA ALA A 103 34.81 7.68 -29.42
C ALA A 103 33.31 7.92 -29.19
N THR A 104 32.46 7.64 -30.18
CA THR A 104 31.00 7.76 -30.03
C THR A 104 30.41 6.62 -29.19
N ILE A 105 30.87 5.38 -29.39
CA ILE A 105 30.41 4.20 -28.63
C ILE A 105 30.74 4.33 -27.14
N ILE A 106 31.87 4.93 -26.79
CA ILE A 106 32.32 5.05 -25.38
C ILE A 106 31.96 6.42 -24.79
N GLY A 107 32.15 7.50 -25.57
CA GLY A 107 31.98 8.87 -25.09
C GLY A 107 30.52 9.25 -24.83
N VAL A 108 29.60 8.76 -25.66
CA VAL A 108 28.17 9.09 -25.51
C VAL A 108 27.58 8.44 -24.24
N PRO A 109 27.80 7.14 -23.94
CA PRO A 109 27.37 6.55 -22.68
C PRO A 109 28.05 7.16 -21.45
N ALA A 110 29.34 7.47 -21.53
CA ALA A 110 30.07 8.09 -20.42
C ALA A 110 29.54 9.49 -20.09
N TYR A 111 29.23 10.30 -21.12
CA TYR A 111 28.62 11.61 -20.95
C TYR A 111 27.21 11.51 -20.35
N TYR A 112 26.41 10.57 -20.85
CA TYR A 112 25.06 10.31 -20.33
C TYR A 112 25.08 9.88 -18.86
N LEU A 113 25.99 8.97 -18.49
CA LEU A 113 26.18 8.51 -17.11
C LEU A 113 26.55 9.65 -16.16
N TYR A 114 27.33 10.62 -16.63
CA TYR A 114 27.74 11.74 -15.78
C TYR A 114 26.62 12.76 -15.55
N LYS A 115 25.86 13.10 -16.60
CA LYS A 115 24.91 14.22 -16.55
C LYS A 115 23.46 13.80 -16.28
N ASP A 116 22.99 12.76 -16.97
CA ASP A 116 21.55 12.43 -17.04
C ASP A 116 21.18 11.25 -16.12
N ALA A 117 22.11 10.32 -15.89
CA ALA A 117 21.87 9.19 -14.99
C ALA A 117 21.46 9.57 -13.55
N PRO A 118 22.02 10.59 -12.86
CA PRO A 118 21.57 10.91 -11.51
C PRO A 118 20.11 11.38 -11.47
N HIS A 119 19.66 12.10 -12.51
CA HIS A 119 18.28 12.58 -12.61
C HIS A 119 17.30 11.45 -12.91
N ALA A 120 17.67 10.55 -13.83
CA ALA A 120 16.89 9.35 -14.16
C ALA A 120 16.73 8.44 -12.93
N TYR A 121 17.84 8.23 -12.22
CA TYR A 121 17.92 7.42 -11.01
C TYR A 121 16.98 7.94 -9.91
N GLN A 122 17.07 9.23 -9.56
CA GLN A 122 16.21 9.83 -8.54
C GLN A 122 14.73 9.64 -8.86
N ARG A 123 14.33 9.85 -10.12
CA ARG A 123 12.94 9.72 -10.55
C ARG A 123 12.43 8.28 -10.47
N ASN A 124 13.22 7.32 -10.92
CA ASN A 124 12.84 5.90 -10.96
C ASN A 124 12.77 5.30 -9.56
N VAL A 125 13.71 5.65 -8.68
CA VAL A 125 13.71 5.24 -7.27
C VAL A 125 12.49 5.79 -6.53
N VAL A 126 12.17 7.08 -6.70
CA VAL A 126 10.96 7.68 -6.09
C VAL A 126 9.68 6.98 -6.55
N LYS A 127 9.56 6.65 -7.85
CA LYS A 127 8.42 5.88 -8.37
C LYS A 127 8.32 4.48 -7.74
N LYS A 128 9.45 3.78 -7.59
CA LYS A 128 9.52 2.45 -6.98
C LYS A 128 9.13 2.49 -5.50
N ILE A 129 9.64 3.49 -4.77
CA ILE A 129 9.28 3.74 -3.36
C ILE A 129 7.78 4.01 -3.23
N LYS A 130 7.23 4.92 -4.05
CA LYS A 130 5.80 5.24 -4.03
C LYS A 130 4.92 4.01 -4.25
N LYS A 131 5.25 3.18 -5.26
CA LYS A 131 4.51 1.95 -5.54
C LYS A 131 4.56 0.95 -4.39
N ARG A 132 5.69 0.84 -3.69
CA ARG A 132 5.80 -0.02 -2.50
C ARG A 132 5.01 0.55 -1.32
N LEU A 133 5.05 1.86 -1.11
CA LEU A 133 4.28 2.53 -0.07
C LEU A 133 2.78 2.32 -0.27
N ASP A 134 2.28 2.44 -1.50
CA ASP A 134 0.87 2.17 -1.83
C ASP A 134 0.46 0.73 -1.47
N ASN A 135 1.35 -0.26 -1.64
CA ASN A 135 1.09 -1.65 -1.25
C ASN A 135 1.06 -1.85 0.28
N VAL A 136 1.96 -1.19 1.02
CA VAL A 136 1.98 -1.25 2.49
C VAL A 136 0.73 -0.56 3.07
N ASP A 137 0.34 0.58 2.53
CA ASP A 137 -0.88 1.29 2.91
C ASP A 137 -2.13 0.44 2.68
N TYR A 138 -2.16 -0.38 1.62
CA TYR A 138 -3.24 -1.33 1.39
C TYR A 138 -3.34 -2.37 2.52
N GLN A 139 -2.22 -2.96 2.93
CA GLN A 139 -2.21 -3.94 4.03
C GLN A 139 -2.67 -3.30 5.34
N HIS A 140 -2.21 -2.09 5.65
CA HIS A 140 -2.62 -1.37 6.86
C HIS A 140 -4.11 -1.02 6.83
N LYS A 141 -4.62 -0.46 5.73
CA LYS A 141 -6.06 -0.16 5.55
C LYS A 141 -6.91 -1.41 5.65
N ASN A 142 -6.50 -2.52 5.02
CA ASN A 142 -7.25 -3.76 5.04
C ASN A 142 -7.31 -4.35 6.45
N SER A 143 -6.18 -4.41 7.15
CA SER A 143 -6.12 -4.88 8.54
C SER A 143 -6.98 -4.01 9.47
N SER A 144 -6.92 -2.67 9.31
CA SER A 144 -7.78 -1.74 10.06
C SER A 144 -9.27 -1.93 9.75
N ARG A 145 -9.63 -2.24 8.49
CA ARG A 145 -11.01 -2.56 8.11
C ARG A 145 -11.47 -3.85 8.78
N ILE A 146 -10.69 -4.93 8.66
CA ILE A 146 -11.01 -6.23 9.25
C ILE A 146 -11.16 -6.11 10.77
N ALA A 147 -10.23 -5.44 11.45
CA ALA A 147 -10.30 -5.23 12.90
C ALA A 147 -11.58 -4.47 13.32
N ARG A 148 -12.00 -3.47 12.54
CA ARG A 148 -13.25 -2.74 12.80
C ARG A 148 -14.48 -3.62 12.61
N GLU A 149 -14.53 -4.42 11.54
CA GLU A 149 -15.66 -5.33 11.32
C GLU A 149 -15.73 -6.41 12.40
N VAL A 150 -14.59 -7.01 12.78
CA VAL A 150 -14.51 -7.98 13.89
C VAL A 150 -15.00 -7.35 15.20
N ARG A 151 -14.60 -6.11 15.50
CA ARG A 151 -15.07 -5.39 16.69
C ARG A 151 -16.59 -5.18 16.65
N LYS A 152 -17.17 -4.86 15.50
CA LYS A 152 -18.63 -4.73 15.34
C LYS A 152 -19.33 -6.07 15.57
N VAL A 153 -18.83 -7.15 14.97
CA VAL A 153 -19.41 -8.50 15.13
C VAL A 153 -19.35 -8.96 16.58
N LEU A 154 -18.24 -8.71 17.29
CA LEU A 154 -18.07 -9.05 18.71
C LEU A 154 -18.84 -8.13 19.66
N HIS A 155 -19.16 -6.91 19.24
CA HIS A 155 -19.91 -5.97 20.07
C HIS A 155 -21.36 -6.43 20.29
N TYR A 156 -21.99 -7.01 19.26
CA TYR A 156 -23.35 -7.53 19.36
C TYR A 156 -23.51 -8.62 20.44
N PRO A 157 -22.78 -9.75 20.43
CA PRO A 157 -22.91 -10.78 21.45
C PRO A 157 -22.49 -10.28 22.83
N SER A 158 -21.49 -9.38 22.93
CA SER A 158 -21.12 -8.77 24.21
C SER A 158 -22.28 -7.96 24.81
N ARG A 159 -22.96 -7.17 23.99
CA ARG A 159 -24.14 -6.40 24.42
C ARG A 159 -25.30 -7.32 24.79
N GLU A 160 -25.52 -8.37 24.01
CA GLU A 160 -26.59 -9.35 24.25
C GLU A 160 -26.39 -10.08 25.59
N VAL A 161 -25.18 -10.56 25.88
CA VAL A 161 -24.86 -11.21 27.16
C VAL A 161 -25.07 -10.25 28.33
N ASN A 162 -24.64 -8.99 28.21
CA ASN A 162 -24.86 -7.99 29.25
C ASN A 162 -26.35 -7.71 29.48
N ASN A 163 -27.14 -7.62 28.41
CA ASN A 163 -28.58 -7.43 28.52
C ASN A 163 -29.23 -8.62 29.22
N GLN A 164 -28.92 -9.85 28.79
CA GLN A 164 -29.47 -11.07 29.40
C GLN A 164 -29.09 -11.20 30.88
N LEU A 165 -27.84 -10.90 31.25
CA LEU A 165 -27.41 -10.89 32.65
C LEU A 165 -28.17 -9.86 33.47
N ASN A 166 -28.32 -8.62 32.95
CA ASN A 166 -29.09 -7.58 33.63
C ASN A 166 -30.55 -7.98 33.82
N THR A 167 -31.18 -8.58 32.81
CA THR A 167 -32.55 -9.11 32.93
C THR A 167 -32.63 -10.20 33.99
N LYS A 168 -31.71 -11.16 34.00
CA LYS A 168 -31.69 -12.23 35.02
C LYS A 168 -31.50 -11.68 36.44
N VAL A 169 -30.64 -10.67 36.61
CA VAL A 169 -30.48 -10.00 37.92
C VAL A 169 -31.77 -9.29 38.33
N GLN A 170 -32.45 -8.62 37.42
CA GLN A 170 -33.74 -7.97 37.69
C GLN A 170 -34.84 -8.98 38.02
N ASP A 171 -34.89 -10.11 37.32
CA ASP A 171 -35.84 -11.20 37.61
C ASP A 171 -35.65 -11.72 39.03
N VAL A 172 -34.40 -12.01 39.41
CA VAL A 172 -34.04 -12.48 40.76
C VAL A 172 -34.39 -11.43 41.82
N TYR A 173 -34.07 -10.16 41.57
CA TYR A 173 -34.42 -9.08 42.49
C TYR A 173 -35.94 -8.95 42.67
N THR A 174 -36.69 -9.07 41.57
CA THR A 174 -38.15 -9.04 41.58
C THR A 174 -38.72 -10.22 42.36
N GLN A 175 -38.22 -11.43 42.12
CA GLN A 175 -38.62 -12.64 42.87
C GLN A 175 -38.33 -12.51 44.36
N ARG A 176 -37.13 -12.04 44.72
CA ARG A 176 -36.78 -11.75 46.12
C ARG A 176 -37.74 -10.75 46.75
N SER A 177 -38.09 -9.67 46.04
CA SER A 177 -39.03 -8.67 46.55
C SER A 177 -40.43 -9.25 46.78
N LYS A 178 -40.89 -10.17 45.92
CA LYS A 178 -42.18 -10.88 46.07
C LYS A 178 -42.17 -11.77 47.30
N ILE A 179 -41.11 -12.59 47.47
CA ILE A 179 -40.95 -13.46 48.63
C ILE A 179 -40.92 -12.65 49.93
N LEU A 180 -40.20 -11.53 49.97
CA LEU A 180 -40.16 -10.67 51.15
C LEU A 180 -41.52 -10.06 51.50
N LYS A 181 -42.30 -9.64 50.49
CA LYS A 181 -43.67 -9.16 50.69
C LYS A 181 -44.59 -10.26 51.23
N GLU A 182 -44.48 -11.46 50.67
CA GLU A 182 -45.25 -12.61 51.13
C GLU A 182 -44.89 -12.99 52.57
N LEU A 183 -43.60 -12.97 52.91
CA LEU A 183 -43.12 -13.23 54.27
C LEU A 183 -43.69 -12.19 55.27
N ALA A 184 -43.72 -10.91 54.91
CA ALA A 184 -44.34 -9.88 55.75
C ALA A 184 -45.85 -10.10 55.95
N ASN A 185 -46.56 -10.56 54.92
CA ASN A 185 -47.98 -10.92 55.03
C ASN A 185 -48.19 -12.15 55.91
N ILE A 186 -47.32 -13.16 55.82
CA ILE A 186 -47.34 -14.36 56.67
C ILE A 186 -47.07 -13.98 58.12
N GLU A 187 -46.10 -13.11 58.39
CA GLU A 187 -45.80 -12.62 59.73
C GLU A 187 -47.01 -11.92 60.35
N THR A 188 -47.67 -11.05 59.59
CA THR A 188 -48.91 -10.38 60.03
C THR A 188 -50.04 -11.39 60.30
N SER A 189 -50.18 -12.39 59.43
CA SER A 189 -51.18 -13.46 59.58
C SER A 189 -50.90 -14.33 60.81
N MET A 190 -49.64 -14.63 61.09
CA MET A 190 -49.22 -15.41 62.26
C MET A 190 -49.56 -14.70 63.56
N VAL A 191 -49.35 -13.39 63.64
CA VAL A 191 -49.76 -12.58 64.79
C VAL A 191 -51.27 -12.67 64.99
N PHE A 192 -52.06 -12.50 63.93
CA PHE A 192 -53.52 -12.63 63.98
C PHE A 192 -53.99 -14.01 64.46
N TYR A 193 -53.43 -15.10 63.92
CA TYR A 193 -53.78 -16.45 64.34
C TYR A 193 -53.41 -16.74 65.79
N LYS A 194 -52.27 -16.20 66.27
CA LYS A 194 -51.87 -16.32 67.68
C LYS A 194 -52.86 -15.60 68.60
N GLU A 195 -53.31 -14.41 68.24
CA GLU A 195 -54.36 -13.71 68.99
C GLU A 195 -55.68 -14.47 68.99
N LEU A 196 -56.04 -15.07 67.85
CA LEU A 196 -57.27 -15.86 67.72
C LEU A 196 -57.22 -17.13 68.59
N ASP A 197 -56.07 -17.82 68.60
CA ASP A 197 -55.84 -19.01 69.43
C ASP A 197 -55.96 -18.67 70.92
N GLN A 198 -55.32 -17.59 71.37
CA GLN A 198 -55.46 -17.09 72.75
C GLN A 198 -56.92 -16.78 73.10
N LYS A 199 -57.67 -16.13 72.21
CA LYS A 199 -59.10 -15.86 72.42
C LYS A 199 -59.91 -17.15 72.48
N SER A 200 -59.61 -18.13 71.64
CA SER A 200 -60.27 -19.44 71.65
C SER A 200 -60.01 -20.19 72.94
N GLU A 201 -58.78 -20.24 73.42
CA GLU A 201 -58.43 -20.88 74.70
C GLU A 201 -59.15 -20.18 75.88
N HIS A 202 -59.15 -18.85 75.92
CA HIS A 202 -59.91 -18.09 76.92
C HIS A 202 -61.43 -18.36 76.89
N GLN A 203 -62.00 -18.62 75.72
CA GLN A 203 -63.42 -19.00 75.61
C GLN A 203 -63.64 -20.43 76.09
N LYS A 204 -62.75 -21.37 75.76
CA LYS A 204 -62.82 -22.75 76.25
C LYS A 204 -62.76 -22.81 77.78
N THR A 205 -61.81 -22.10 78.41
CA THR A 205 -61.71 -22.04 79.88
C THR A 205 -63.00 -21.52 80.49
N ARG A 206 -63.56 -20.42 79.98
CA ARG A 206 -64.82 -19.87 80.48
C ARG A 206 -66.00 -20.83 80.36
N VAL A 207 -66.09 -21.59 79.27
CA VAL A 207 -67.16 -22.59 79.09
C VAL A 207 -66.99 -23.75 80.07
N ILE A 208 -65.76 -24.16 80.39
CA ILE A 208 -65.48 -25.18 81.40
C ILE A 208 -65.89 -24.67 82.79
N ASP A 209 -65.54 -23.43 83.13
CA ASP A 209 -65.89 -22.81 84.43
C ASP A 209 -67.40 -22.68 84.64
N ILE A 210 -68.20 -22.45 83.59
CA ILE A 210 -69.67 -22.37 83.68
C ILE A 210 -70.32 -23.77 83.86
N LYS A 211 -69.64 -24.84 83.47
CA LYS A 211 -70.15 -26.22 83.56
C LYS A 211 -69.82 -26.91 84.88
N LEU A 212 -69.01 -26.28 85.74
CA LEU A 212 -68.66 -26.69 87.10
C LEU A 212 -69.58 -26.00 88.12
#